data_AF-A0A520BK53-F1
#
_entry.id   AF-A0A520BK53-F1
#
_cell.length_a   1.000
_cell.length_b   1.000
_cell.length_c   1.000
_cell.angle_alpha   90.00
_cell.angle_beta   90.00
_cell.angle_gamma   90.00
#
_symmetry.space_group_name_H-M   'P 1'
#
loop_
_entity.id
_entity.type
_entity.pdbx_description
1 polymer ?
#
loop_
_entity_poly.entity_id
_entity_poly.type
_entity_poly.pdbx_seq_one_letter_code
_entity_poly.pdbx_strand_id
1 'polypeptide(L)'
;MGELLATSLAWLAGLALLHRCERLPTGAEYAALAAAFTVLLLLRRRWHSRLALAGCVAVFAFSQAALRAEWRLTPELHPAWEGRDLALT
;
A
#
# COMPACT_ATOMS: atom_id res chain seq x y z
N MET A 1 16.99 -15.63 6.34
CA MET A 1 16.57 -15.83 4.94
C MET A 1 15.05 -15.91 4.79
N GLY A 2 14.36 -16.87 5.43
CA GLY A 2 12.92 -17.11 5.21
C GLY A 2 11.99 -15.94 5.53
N GLU A 3 12.32 -15.11 6.51
CA GLU A 3 11.48 -13.96 6.90
C GLU A 3 11.51 -12.82 5.87
N LEU A 4 12.68 -12.53 5.29
CA LEU A 4 12.83 -11.58 4.18
C LEU A 4 12.09 -12.04 2.91
N LEU A 5 12.13 -13.35 2.62
CA LEU A 5 11.37 -13.91 1.50
C LEU A 5 9.86 -13.80 1.76
N ALA A 6 9.41 -14.11 2.98
CA ALA A 6 8.01 -14.00 3.36
C ALA A 6 7.50 -12.54 3.28
N THR A 7 8.27 -11.56 3.74
CA THR A 7 7.89 -10.15 3.62
C THR A 7 7.94 -9.66 2.17
N SER A 8 8.90 -10.12 1.36
CA SER A 8 8.97 -9.78 -0.07
C SER A 8 7.79 -10.36 -0.85
N LEU A 9 7.42 -11.62 -0.58
CA LEU A 9 6.24 -12.25 -1.17
C LEU A 9 4.95 -11.56 -0.71
N ALA A 10 4.86 -11.20 0.57
CA ALA A 10 3.70 -10.46 1.08
C ALA A 10 3.56 -9.07 0.44
N TRP A 11 4.68 -8.39 0.22
CA TRP A 11 4.71 -7.12 -0.51
C TRP A 11 4.19 -7.28 -1.94
N LEU A 12 4.73 -8.25 -2.68
CA LEU A 12 4.30 -8.56 -4.04
C LEU A 12 2.83 -8.98 -4.10
N ALA A 13 2.35 -9.74 -3.12
CA ALA A 13 0.94 -10.12 -3.01
C ALA A 13 0.04 -8.89 -2.82
N GLY A 14 0.43 -7.93 -1.98
CA GLY A 14 -0.28 -6.66 -1.81
C GLY A 14 -0.38 -5.86 -3.10
N LEU A 15 0.71 -5.77 -3.86
CA LEU A 15 0.73 -5.12 -5.18
C LEU A 15 -0.13 -5.87 -6.21
N ALA A 16 0.00 -7.19 -6.28
CA ALA A 16 -0.77 -8.03 -7.21
C ALA A 16 -2.27 -7.95 -6.93
N LEU A 17 -2.67 -7.87 -5.66
CA LEU A 17 -4.07 -7.69 -5.28
C LEU A 17 -4.62 -6.36 -5.81
N LEU A 18 -3.87 -5.26 -5.68
CA LEU A 18 -4.26 -3.97 -6.23
C LEU A 18 -4.42 -4.01 -7.75
N HIS A 19 -3.52 -4.71 -8.46
CA HIS A 19 -3.63 -4.88 -9.91
C HIS A 19 -4.87 -5.67 -10.36
N ARG A 20 -5.49 -6.45 -9.47
CA ARG A 20 -6.74 -7.15 -9.76
C ARG A 20 -7.98 -6.31 -9.46
N CYS A 21 -7.84 -5.17 -8.81
CA CYS A 21 -8.94 -4.25 -8.55
C CYS A 21 -9.22 -3.40 -9.79
N GLU A 22 -10.46 -3.43 -10.27
CA GLU A 22 -10.89 -2.59 -11.41
C GLU A 22 -10.96 -1.10 -11.07
N ARG A 23 -11.05 -0.78 -9.78
CA ARG A 23 -11.15 0.59 -9.24
C ARG A 23 -10.22 0.78 -8.05
N LEU A 24 -9.89 2.03 -7.76
CA LEU A 24 -9.17 2.38 -6.54
C LEU A 24 -10.05 2.21 -5.29
N PRO A 25 -9.43 1.97 -4.13
CA PRO A 25 -10.16 1.87 -2.87
C PRO A 25 -10.83 3.20 -2.53
N THR A 26 -12.05 3.11 -2.05
CA THR A 26 -12.81 4.24 -1.49
C THR A 26 -12.34 4.57 -0.07
N GLY A 27 -12.68 5.76 0.45
CA GLY A 27 -12.34 6.15 1.83
C GLY A 27 -12.82 5.16 2.89
N ALA A 28 -13.99 4.54 2.70
CA ALA A 28 -14.51 3.50 3.60
C ALA A 28 -13.66 2.22 3.55
N GLU A 29 -13.18 1.82 2.37
CA GLU A 29 -12.30 0.66 2.19
C GLU A 29 -10.92 0.93 2.81
N TYR A 30 -10.40 2.16 2.72
CA TYR A 30 -9.19 2.55 3.46
C TYR A 30 -9.38 2.49 4.98
N ALA A 31 -10.53 2.91 5.50
CA ALA A 31 -10.83 2.78 6.93
C ALA A 31 -10.86 1.30 7.37
N ALA A 32 -11.44 0.43 6.55
CA ALA A 32 -11.43 -1.02 6.79
C ALA A 32 -10.01 -1.60 6.75
N LEU A 33 -9.17 -1.18 5.79
CA LEU A 33 -7.75 -1.59 5.71
C LEU A 33 -6.96 -1.12 6.93
N ALA A 34 -7.20 0.10 7.43
CA ALA A 34 -6.59 0.61 8.64
C ALA A 34 -7.00 -0.21 9.88
N ALA A 35 -8.27 -0.58 9.99
CA ALA A 35 -8.74 -1.47 11.05
C ALA A 35 -8.08 -2.85 10.96
N ALA A 36 -8.02 -3.45 9.76
CA ALA A 36 -7.36 -4.74 9.53
C ALA A 36 -5.87 -4.69 9.89
N PHE A 37 -5.17 -3.62 9.49
CA PHE A 37 -3.77 -3.39 9.85
C PHE A 37 -3.58 -3.31 11.37
N THR A 38 -4.47 -2.59 12.07
CA THR A 38 -4.42 -2.44 13.52
C THR A 38 -4.63 -3.78 14.23
N VAL A 39 -5.58 -4.59 13.78
CA VAL A 39 -5.82 -5.95 14.30
C VAL A 39 -4.60 -6.85 14.08
N LEU A 40 -4.01 -6.84 12.88
CA LEU A 40 -2.80 -7.60 12.57
C LEU A 40 -1.62 -7.16 13.46
N LEU A 41 -1.50 -5.85 13.72
CA LEU A 41 -0.45 -5.31 14.58
C LEU A 41 -0.62 -5.74 16.05
N LEU A 42 -1.86 -5.74 16.55
CA LEU A 42 -2.20 -6.26 17.88
C LEU A 42 -1.93 -7.77 17.97
N LEU A 43 -2.30 -8.53 16.93
CA LEU A 43 -2.05 -9.98 16.87
C LEU A 43 -0.54 -10.27 16.85
N ARG A 44 0.24 -9.47 16.09
CA ARG A 44 1.71 -9.54 16.09
C ARG A 44 2.27 -9.26 17.47
N ARG A 45 1.77 -8.24 18.18
CA ARG A 45 2.24 -7.89 19.52
C ARG A 45 1.95 -8.97 20.55
N ARG A 46 0.76 -9.59 20.50
CA ARG A 46 0.34 -10.58 21.50
C ARG A 46 0.90 -11.99 21.23
N TRP A 47 1.09 -12.38 19.97
CA TRP A 47 1.43 -13.75 19.59
C TRP A 47 2.77 -13.87 18.86
N HIS A 48 3.49 -12.77 18.63
CA HIS A 48 4.75 -12.74 17.85
C HIS A 48 4.65 -13.48 16.49
N SER A 49 3.46 -13.47 15.88
CA SER A 49 3.18 -14.24 14.69
C SER A 49 3.84 -13.64 13.45
N ARG A 50 4.69 -14.42 12.77
CA ARG A 50 5.31 -14.08 11.49
C ARG A 50 4.28 -13.87 10.37
N LEU A 51 3.16 -14.59 10.43
CA LEU A 51 2.04 -14.42 9.50
C LEU A 51 1.38 -13.05 9.66
N ALA A 52 1.24 -12.57 10.90
CA ALA A 52 0.69 -11.24 11.16
C ALA A 52 1.60 -10.14 10.60
N LEU A 53 2.93 -10.31 10.70
CA LEU A 53 3.88 -9.40 10.06
C LEU A 53 3.73 -9.38 8.54
N ALA A 54 3.66 -10.55 7.90
CA ALA A 54 3.43 -10.65 6.46
C ALA A 54 2.12 -9.97 6.05
N GLY A 55 1.03 -10.18 6.80
CA GLY A 55 -0.24 -9.49 6.58
C GLY A 55 -0.11 -7.97 6.67
N CYS A 56 0.58 -7.44 7.69
CA CYS A 56 0.84 -6.01 7.81
C CYS A 56 1.58 -5.47 6.58
N VAL A 57 2.60 -6.19 6.10
CA VAL A 57 3.39 -5.79 4.93
C VAL A 57 2.53 -5.78 3.67
N ALA A 58 1.67 -6.77 3.47
CA ALA A 58 0.77 -6.82 2.32
C ALA A 58 -0.25 -5.66 2.32
N VAL A 59 -0.89 -5.40 3.46
CA VAL A 59 -1.86 -4.29 3.61
C VAL A 59 -1.16 -2.94 3.40
N PHE A 60 0.05 -2.79 3.92
CA PHE A 60 0.84 -1.58 3.73
C PHE A 60 1.23 -1.36 2.26
N ALA A 61 1.75 -2.39 1.58
CA ALA A 61 2.10 -2.34 0.17
C ALA A 61 0.90 -1.99 -0.72
N PHE A 62 -0.25 -2.63 -0.47
CA PHE A 62 -1.50 -2.34 -1.16
C PHE A 62 -1.92 -0.88 -0.97
N SER A 63 -1.98 -0.40 0.27
CA SER A 63 -2.44 0.96 0.60
C SER A 63 -1.51 2.02 0.02
N GLN A 64 -0.20 1.79 0.09
CA GLN A 64 0.80 2.71 -0.47
C GLN A 64 0.69 2.78 -2.00
N ALA A 65 0.54 1.65 -2.68
CA ALA A 65 0.42 1.62 -4.13
C ALA A 65 -0.90 2.25 -4.61
N ALA A 66 -2.00 2.04 -3.88
CA ALA A 66 -3.28 2.66 -4.14
C ALA A 66 -3.20 4.19 -4.01
N LEU A 67 -2.60 4.69 -2.91
CA LEU A 67 -2.39 6.12 -2.70
C LEU A 67 -1.52 6.75 -3.81
N ARG A 68 -0.48 6.03 -4.24
CA ARG A 68 0.39 6.49 -5.33
C ARG A 68 -0.34 6.52 -6.67
N ALA A 69 -1.22 5.57 -6.93
CA ALA A 69 -2.05 5.56 -8.12
C ALA A 69 -3.08 6.69 -8.09
N GLU A 70 -3.68 6.97 -6.93
CA GLU A 70 -4.57 8.11 -6.71
C GLU A 70 -3.85 9.42 -7.02
N TRP A 71 -2.66 9.65 -6.46
CA TRP A 71 -1.85 10.85 -6.75
C TRP A 71 -1.45 11.00 -8.23
N ARG A 72 -1.33 9.89 -8.98
CA ARG A 72 -1.08 9.95 -10.43
C ARG A 72 -2.32 10.34 -11.23
N LEU A 73 -3.50 10.07 -10.69
CA LEU A 73 -4.78 10.38 -11.32
C LEU A 73 -5.28 11.77 -10.91
N THR A 74 -4.83 12.31 -9.78
CA THR A 74 -5.12 13.68 -9.37
C THR A 74 -4.47 14.65 -10.36
N PRO A 75 -5.26 15.49 -11.06
CA PRO A 75 -4.74 16.42 -12.08
C PRO A 75 -4.04 17.65 -11.47
N GLU A 76 -4.14 17.84 -10.15
CA GLU A 76 -3.47 18.92 -9.45
C GLU A 76 -1.96 18.63 -9.37
N LEU A 77 -1.20 19.36 -10.18
CA LEU A 77 0.24 19.40 -10.06
C LEU A 77 0.58 20.03 -8.71
N HIS A 78 1.48 19.40 -7.95
CA HIS A 78 1.98 20.01 -6.73
C HIS A 78 2.59 21.39 -7.07
N PRO A 79 2.33 22.47 -6.32
CA PRO A 79 2.77 23.83 -6.69
C PRO A 79 4.28 23.96 -6.90
N ALA A 80 5.10 23.10 -6.29
CA ALA A 80 6.55 23.06 -6.55
C ALA A 80 6.95 22.46 -7.93
N TRP A 81 5.96 22.03 -8.71
CA TRP A 81 6.09 21.41 -10.02
C TRP A 81 5.42 22.26 -11.11
N GLU A 82 4.56 23.22 -10.75
CA GLU A 82 4.04 24.23 -11.68
C GLU A 82 5.21 25.06 -12.23
N GLY A 83 5.38 25.04 -13.56
CA GLY A 83 6.44 25.78 -14.25
C GLY A 83 7.76 25.01 -14.47
N ARG A 84 7.86 23.75 -14.04
CA ARG A 84 8.92 22.83 -14.51
C ARG A 84 8.47 22.15 -15.79
N ASP A 85 8.32 22.93 -16.85
CA ASP A 85 8.26 22.35 -18.19
C ASP A 85 9.60 21.68 -18.46
N LEU A 86 9.57 20.35 -18.62
CA LEU A 86 10.69 19.63 -19.23
C LEU A 86 10.76 20.13 -20.67
N ALA A 87 11.61 21.13 -20.91
CA ALA A 87 11.99 21.51 -22.26
C ALA A 87 12.60 20.26 -22.92
N LEU A 88 11.81 19.59 -23.76
CA LEU A 88 12.26 18.51 -24.62
C LEU A 88 13.08 19.16 -25.74
N THR A 89 14.34 19.48 -25.46
CA THR A 89 15.35 19.78 -26.48
C THR A 89 15.89 18.49 -27.06
#